data_AF-A0A7U0NBC3-F1
#
_entry.id   AF-A0A7U0NBC3-F1
#
_cell.length_a   1.000
_cell.length_b   1.000
_cell.length_c   1.000
_cell.angle_alpha   90.00
_cell.angle_beta   90.00
_cell.angle_gamma   90.00
#
_symmetry.space_group_name_H-M   'P 1'
#
loop_
_entity.id
_entity.type
_entity.pdbx_description
1 polymer ?
#
loop_
_entity_poly.entity_id
_entity_poly.type
_entity_poly.pdbx_seq_one_letter_code
_entity_poly.pdbx_strand_id
1 'polypeptide(L)'
;MPVQAKQNSSLKSPASGVLCDRYACANGTDGISRELTEKYLGKKAATKLYSQGDFDSTEFTFANGIFCDVKERLCREDRYYGEGGKRTGAVSKKYTELLFGH
;
A
#
# COMPACT_ATOMS: atom_id res chain seq x y z
N MET A 1 14.27 14.96 14.16
CA MET A 1 14.44 14.63 12.73
C MET A 1 13.12 14.13 12.17
N PRO A 2 12.33 14.93 11.43
CA PRO A 2 11.08 14.45 10.86
C PRO A 2 11.36 13.92 9.45
N VAL A 3 11.33 12.59 9.30
CA VAL A 3 11.31 11.95 7.98
C VAL A 3 9.87 12.04 7.44
N GLN A 4 9.43 13.24 7.10
CA GLN A 4 8.18 13.43 6.39
C GLN A 4 8.44 13.17 4.91
N ALA A 5 8.53 11.90 4.53
CA ALA A 5 8.49 11.51 3.12
C ALA A 5 7.05 11.62 2.62
N LYS A 6 6.55 12.85 2.50
CA LYS A 6 5.39 13.19 1.65
C LYS A 6 5.88 13.15 0.19
N GLN A 7 6.40 12.00 -0.21
CA GLN A 7 6.78 11.72 -1.59
C GLN A 7 5.46 11.62 -2.32
N ASN A 8 5.19 12.60 -3.19
CA ASN A 8 4.02 12.72 -4.04
C ASN A 8 4.00 11.56 -5.07
N SER A 9 3.93 10.34 -4.56
CA SER A 9 4.00 9.09 -5.30
C SER A 9 2.58 8.79 -5.74
N SER A 10 2.26 9.09 -7.00
CA SER A 10 0.91 8.84 -7.52
C SER A 10 0.62 7.34 -7.49
N LEU A 11 -0.16 6.92 -6.49
CA LEU A 11 -0.82 5.64 -6.47
C LEU A 11 -1.76 5.55 -7.67
N LYS A 12 -1.65 4.44 -8.40
CA LYS A 12 -2.45 4.15 -9.58
C LYS A 12 -3.40 3.02 -9.26
N SER A 13 -4.66 3.18 -9.61
CA SER A 13 -5.67 2.12 -9.52
C SER A 13 -6.00 1.62 -10.94
N PRO A 14 -5.23 0.66 -11.49
CA PRO A 14 -5.45 0.20 -12.86
C PRO A 14 -6.75 -0.59 -13.03
N ALA A 15 -7.29 -1.15 -11.96
CA ALA A 15 -8.56 -1.86 -11.92
C ALA A 15 -9.26 -1.61 -10.59
N SER A 16 -10.59 -1.77 -10.54
CA SER A 16 -11.34 -1.75 -9.28
C SER A 16 -10.80 -2.81 -8.34
N GLY A 17 -10.50 -2.43 -7.10
CA GLY A 17 -9.94 -3.32 -6.10
C GLY A 17 -8.44 -3.57 -6.25
N VAL A 18 -7.72 -2.83 -7.10
CA VAL A 18 -6.27 -2.91 -7.27
C VAL A 18 -5.63 -1.54 -7.10
N LEU A 19 -4.67 -1.43 -6.19
CA LEU A 19 -3.80 -0.26 -6.04
C LEU A 19 -2.34 -0.64 -6.32
N CYS A 20 -1.73 0.10 -7.21
CA CYS A 20 -0.33 -0.03 -7.61
C CYS A 20 0.43 1.24 -7.28
N ASP A 21 1.58 1.06 -6.64
CA ASP A 21 2.59 2.09 -6.45
C ASP A 21 3.73 1.90 -7.47
N ARG A 22 4.82 2.65 -7.34
CA ARG A 22 6.03 2.49 -8.16
C ARG A 22 6.81 1.21 -7.84
N TYR A 23 6.57 0.58 -6.70
CA TYR A 23 7.31 -0.61 -6.25
C TYR A 23 6.48 -1.91 -6.27
N ALA A 24 5.20 -1.84 -5.94
CA ALA A 24 4.36 -3.03 -5.79
C ALA A 24 2.90 -2.73 -6.13
N CYS A 25 2.16 -3.78 -6.49
CA CYS A 25 0.72 -3.76 -6.66
C CYS A 25 0.05 -4.66 -5.64
N ALA A 26 -1.04 -4.17 -5.06
CA ALA A 26 -1.87 -4.89 -4.12
C ALA A 26 -3.34 -4.87 -4.53
N ASN A 27 -4.08 -5.89 -4.10
CA ASN A 27 -5.54 -5.91 -4.15
C ASN A 27 -6.14 -5.90 -2.73
N GLY A 28 -7.46 -5.71 -2.63
CA GLY A 28 -8.17 -5.75 -1.35
C GLY A 28 -8.47 -7.16 -0.80
N THR A 29 -7.98 -8.23 -1.44
CA THR A 29 -8.34 -9.62 -1.10
C THR A 29 -7.13 -10.43 -0.63
N ASP A 30 -6.07 -10.45 -1.42
CA ASP A 30 -4.77 -11.10 -1.19
C ASP A 30 -3.70 -10.12 -0.67
N GLY A 31 -3.93 -8.81 -0.87
CA GLY A 31 -2.93 -7.78 -0.58
C GLY A 31 -1.90 -7.67 -1.69
N ILE A 32 -0.62 -7.47 -1.34
CA ILE A 32 0.49 -7.38 -2.30
C ILE A 32 0.57 -8.71 -3.06
N SER A 33 0.23 -8.67 -4.35
CA SER A 33 0.30 -9.86 -5.21
C SER A 33 1.46 -9.73 -6.17
N ARG A 34 2.28 -10.79 -6.21
CA ARG A 34 3.36 -10.93 -7.18
C ARG A 34 2.83 -10.83 -8.60
N GLU A 35 1.76 -11.54 -8.92
CA GLU A 35 1.17 -11.56 -10.26
C GLU A 35 0.68 -10.17 -10.72
N LEU A 36 0.03 -9.41 -9.83
CA LEU A 36 -0.39 -8.03 -10.14
C LEU A 36 0.82 -7.13 -10.37
N THR A 37 1.84 -7.28 -9.53
CA THR A 37 3.10 -6.53 -9.67
C THR A 37 3.79 -6.89 -10.99
N GLU A 38 3.86 -8.16 -11.36
CA GLU A 38 4.40 -8.60 -12.66
C GLU A 38 3.57 -8.08 -13.84
N LYS A 39 2.25 -8.04 -13.70
CA LYS A 39 1.31 -7.61 -14.74
C LYS A 39 1.37 -6.10 -15.01
N TYR A 40 1.47 -5.28 -13.97
CA TYR A 40 1.41 -3.81 -14.11
C TYR A 40 2.77 -3.11 -14.03
N LEU A 41 3.71 -3.63 -13.23
CA LEU A 41 5.06 -3.06 -13.06
C LEU A 41 6.14 -3.88 -13.79
N GLY A 42 5.85 -5.12 -14.17
CA GLY A 42 6.77 -6.01 -14.85
C GLY A 42 7.54 -6.95 -13.91
N LYS A 43 8.08 -8.03 -14.50
CA LYS A 43 8.80 -9.10 -13.77
C LYS A 43 9.94 -8.58 -12.89
N LYS A 44 10.69 -7.58 -13.37
CA LYS A 44 11.81 -6.99 -12.62
C LYS A 44 11.37 -6.37 -11.29
N ALA A 45 10.21 -5.70 -11.26
CA ALA A 45 9.70 -5.06 -10.05
C ALA A 45 9.27 -6.13 -9.02
N ALA A 46 8.52 -7.13 -9.47
CA ALA A 46 8.11 -8.24 -8.61
C ALA A 46 9.32 -9.01 -8.05
N THR A 47 10.28 -9.40 -8.90
CA THR A 47 11.49 -10.06 -8.40
C THR A 47 12.24 -9.20 -7.40
N LYS A 48 12.36 -7.88 -7.64
CA LYS A 48 13.02 -6.98 -6.70
C LYS A 48 12.28 -6.87 -5.36
N LEU A 49 10.94 -6.85 -5.38
CA LEU A 49 10.11 -6.78 -4.19
C LEU A 49 10.30 -8.04 -3.33
N TYR A 50 10.13 -9.22 -3.93
CA TYR A 50 10.28 -10.50 -3.24
C TYR A 50 11.73 -10.88 -2.94
N SER A 51 12.72 -10.25 -3.61
CA SER A 51 14.13 -10.42 -3.25
C SER A 51 14.51 -9.70 -1.96
N GLN A 52 13.66 -8.81 -1.42
CA GLN A 52 13.93 -8.15 -0.14
C GLN A 52 13.69 -9.08 1.06
N GLY A 53 13.06 -10.22 0.85
CA GLY A 53 12.76 -11.21 1.88
C GLY A 53 11.26 -11.50 1.97
N ASP A 54 10.90 -12.19 3.04
CA ASP A 54 9.50 -12.45 3.39
C ASP A 54 8.89 -11.17 3.98
N PHE A 55 7.75 -10.76 3.46
CA PHE A 55 7.00 -9.61 3.94
C PHE A 55 5.51 -9.97 3.96
N ASP A 56 4.79 -9.41 4.92
CA ASP A 56 3.34 -9.57 5.00
C ASP A 56 2.68 -8.95 3.76
N SER A 57 2.11 -9.79 2.89
CA SER A 57 1.34 -9.29 1.75
C SER A 57 0.06 -8.56 2.19
N THR A 58 -0.43 -8.87 3.40
CA THR A 58 -1.66 -8.30 3.96
C THR A 58 -1.49 -6.90 4.57
N GLU A 59 -0.26 -6.50 4.93
CA GLU A 59 0.05 -5.25 5.63
C GLU A 59 1.15 -4.51 4.88
N PHE A 60 0.79 -3.46 4.15
CA PHE A 60 1.73 -2.77 3.27
C PHE A 60 1.59 -1.26 3.34
N THR A 61 2.72 -0.59 3.17
CA THR A 61 2.78 0.87 3.03
C THR A 61 3.20 1.22 1.61
N PHE A 62 2.40 2.05 0.95
CA PHE A 62 2.74 2.58 -0.34
C PHE A 62 3.81 3.68 -0.25
N ALA A 63 4.48 4.00 -1.37
CA ALA A 63 5.51 5.05 -1.38
C ALA A 63 4.96 6.46 -1.10
N ASN A 64 3.64 6.64 -1.15
CA ASN A 64 2.97 7.88 -0.73
C ASN A 64 2.72 7.96 0.78
N GLY A 65 3.09 6.93 1.55
CA GLY A 65 2.90 6.85 3.01
C GLY A 65 1.57 6.24 3.45
N ILE A 66 0.66 5.92 2.53
CA ILE A 66 -0.61 5.25 2.82
C ILE A 66 -0.33 3.82 3.28
N PHE A 67 -0.77 3.48 4.49
CA PHE A 67 -0.72 2.14 5.04
C PHE A 67 -2.05 1.45 4.82
N CYS A 68 -2.10 0.35 4.07
CA CYS A 68 -3.30 -0.44 3.89
C CYS A 68 -3.15 -1.79 4.55
N ASP A 69 -4.20 -2.18 5.26
CA ASP A 69 -4.32 -3.46 5.93
C ASP A 69 -5.51 -4.22 5.34
N VAL A 70 -5.24 -5.41 4.81
CA VAL A 70 -6.24 -6.28 4.18
C VAL A 70 -7.05 -7.04 5.22
N LYS A 71 -6.48 -7.28 6.42
CA LYS A 71 -7.18 -7.91 7.54
C LYS A 71 -8.25 -6.97 8.09
N GLU A 72 -7.92 -5.69 8.27
CA GLU A 72 -8.85 -4.62 8.67
C GLU A 72 -9.70 -4.12 7.49
N ARG A 73 -9.28 -4.37 6.25
CA ARG A 73 -9.86 -3.81 5.02
C ARG A 73 -9.92 -2.29 5.02
N LEU A 74 -8.86 -1.65 5.50
CA LEU A 74 -8.77 -0.20 5.68
C LEU A 74 -7.40 0.33 5.24
N CYS A 75 -7.42 1.44 4.54
CA CYS A 75 -6.23 2.25 4.26
C CYS A 75 -6.18 3.47 5.19
N ARG A 76 -5.01 3.76 5.74
CA ARG A 76 -4.71 4.87 6.64
C ARG A 76 -3.71 5.80 5.99
N GLU A 77 -3.89 7.10 6.18
CA GLU A 77 -3.09 8.14 5.52
C GLU A 77 -1.70 8.33 6.11
N ASP A 78 -1.44 7.72 7.28
CA ASP A 78 -0.18 7.92 7.98
C ASP A 78 0.21 6.64 8.75
N ARG A 79 1.47 6.25 8.59
CA ARG A 79 2.11 5.12 9.29
C ARG A 79 2.62 5.54 10.68
N TYR A 80 2.76 6.83 10.96
CA TYR A 80 3.35 7.36 12.17
C TYR A 80 2.33 7.48 13.31
N TYR A 81 2.73 6.89 14.42
CA TYR A 81 2.21 7.17 15.74
C TYR A 81 2.44 8.65 16.03
N GLY A 82 1.37 9.42 16.25
CA GLY A 82 1.48 10.79 16.74
C GLY A 82 2.16 10.83 18.12
N GLU A 83 2.49 12.05 18.57
CA GLU A 83 3.07 12.29 19.89
C GLU A 83 2.19 11.62 20.97
N GLY A 84 2.74 10.61 21.66
CA GLY A 84 2.01 9.77 22.63
C GLY A 84 1.68 8.33 22.21
N GLY A 85 2.20 7.83 21.07
CA GLY A 85 2.06 6.41 20.72
C GLY A 85 0.66 6.01 20.24
N LYS A 86 -0.15 6.99 19.81
CA LYS A 86 -1.51 6.77 19.28
C LYS A 86 -1.52 6.82 17.75
N ARG A 87 -2.21 5.85 17.15
CA ARG A 87 -2.47 5.79 15.71
C ARG A 87 -3.33 7.00 15.30
N THR A 88 -2.71 8.09 14.85
CA THR A 88 -3.39 9.32 14.41
C THR A 88 -3.65 9.36 12.91
N GLY A 89 -3.17 8.37 12.15
CA GLY A 89 -3.43 8.27 10.72
C GLY A 89 -4.92 8.18 10.44
N ALA A 90 -5.48 9.24 9.85
CA ALA A 90 -6.85 9.27 9.38
C ALA A 90 -7.07 8.12 8.39
N VAL A 91 -8.23 7.47 8.47
CA VAL A 91 -8.59 6.43 7.50
C VAL A 91 -8.85 7.13 6.17
N SER A 92 -8.07 6.76 5.16
CA SER A 92 -8.26 7.26 3.81
C SER A 92 -9.42 6.55 3.15
N LYS A 93 -10.63 7.10 3.29
CA LYS A 93 -11.82 6.55 2.64
C LYS A 93 -11.61 6.36 1.14
N LYS A 94 -10.93 7.31 0.48
CA LYS A 94 -10.64 7.26 -0.96
C LYS A 94 -9.88 5.99 -1.37
N TYR A 95 -8.78 5.66 -0.68
CA TYR A 95 -7.98 4.48 -1.02
C TYR A 95 -8.62 3.18 -0.52
N THR A 96 -9.29 3.24 0.63
CA THR A 96 -10.09 2.11 1.13
C THR A 96 -11.17 1.72 0.13
N GLU A 97 -11.91 2.69 -0.39
CA GLU A 97 -12.97 2.46 -1.38
C GLU A 97 -12.38 1.96 -2.72
N LEU A 98 -11.26 2.51 -3.17
CA LEU A 98 -10.58 2.02 -4.40
C LEU A 98 -10.07 0.58 -4.29
N LEU A 99 -9.58 0.18 -3.11
CA LEU A 99 -8.95 -1.12 -2.89
C LEU A 99 -9.92 -2.20 -2.43
N PHE A 100 -10.88 -1.86 -1.58
CA PHE A 100 -11.83 -2.80 -0.98
C PHE A 100 -13.27 -2.64 -1.50
N GLY A 101 -13.59 -1.57 -2.22
CA GLY A 101 -14.91 -1.35 -2.81
C GLY A 101 -16.03 -1.07 -1.80
N HIS A 102 -15.70 -0.47 -0.65
CA HIS A 102 -16.64 -0.20 0.45
C HIS A 102 -17.27 1.19 0.37
#